data_AF-A0A523LAL5-F1
#
_entry.id   AF-A0A523LAL5-F1
#
_cell.length_a   1.000
_cell.length_b   1.000
_cell.length_c   1.000
_cell.angle_alpha   90.00
_cell.angle_beta   90.00
_cell.angle_gamma   90.00
#
_symmetry.space_group_name_H-M   'P 1'
#
loop_
_entity.id
_entity.type
_entity.pdbx_description
1 polymer ?
#
loop_
_entity_poly.entity_id
_entity_poly.type
_entity_poly.pdbx_seq_one_letter_code
_entity_poly.pdbx_strand_id
1 'polypeptide(L)'
;TPGDDGLIFYGLGAIKGVGQAAIETIIDNRKDRAYQSLDDFCARVDSTRSNRKVIEALIKAGAMDCFSDNRAALMDHLHYALQSAEQQQHNLDAGMTDMFASISTDELVKPLPEYEAWDEKTRLILEKEALGLFLTGHPLLLVEREVQQISPTNLAHWLDKLNTGVSSTGNYRQKVQQTRICGLLVDIRYKNGPNGREAFVTLDDRSARIEVRVVSKMLQEIEDIVQKDLIWVVDGGIAYDDFNNGIKIRAARVQLLENYRFAHASALHITLNGSITKELEALISDLDSYRSQNALPVVFHLQHEDYLFELKTNGQWSVAPSEQCLLSLEKYLDKSDFYLEYR
;
A
#
# COMPACT_ATOMS: atom_id res chain seq x y z
N THR A 1 -3.26 22.78 -1.82
CA THR A 1 -3.17 24.12 -2.42
C THR A 1 -2.92 23.97 -3.89
N PRO A 2 -3.59 24.74 -4.77
CA PRO A 2 -3.30 24.70 -6.19
C PRO A 2 -1.84 25.13 -6.43
N GLY A 3 -1.13 24.35 -7.23
CA GLY A 3 0.19 24.64 -7.76
C GLY A 3 0.13 25.02 -9.23
N ASP A 4 1.29 25.18 -9.84
CA ASP A 4 1.41 25.39 -11.28
C ASP A 4 1.03 24.10 -12.05
N ASP A 5 0.64 24.26 -13.32
CA ASP A 5 0.32 23.15 -14.24
C ASP A 5 -0.79 22.18 -13.78
N GLY A 6 -1.75 22.67 -12.99
CA GLY A 6 -2.88 21.86 -12.51
C GLY A 6 -2.52 20.89 -11.39
N LEU A 7 -1.31 21.01 -10.82
CA LEU A 7 -0.91 20.26 -9.63
C LEU A 7 -1.68 20.76 -8.40
N ILE A 8 -2.00 19.84 -7.49
CA ILE A 8 -2.59 20.16 -6.19
C ILE A 8 -1.64 19.64 -5.12
N PHE A 9 -1.00 20.56 -4.39
CA PHE A 9 -0.12 20.20 -3.28
C PHE A 9 -0.92 19.85 -2.03
N TYR A 10 -0.52 18.77 -1.36
CA TYR A 10 -1.07 18.43 -0.05
C TYR A 10 -0.49 19.38 1.01
N GLY A 11 -1.35 19.96 1.85
CA GLY A 11 -0.90 20.95 2.85
C GLY A 11 -0.30 20.28 4.08
N LEU A 12 0.72 20.90 4.69
CA LEU A 12 1.36 20.40 5.92
C LEU A 12 0.37 20.22 7.09
N GLY A 13 -0.69 21.03 7.14
CA GLY A 13 -1.74 20.94 8.16
C GLY A 13 -2.63 19.69 8.07
N ALA A 14 -2.55 18.93 6.98
CA ALA A 14 -3.28 17.68 6.83
C ALA A 14 -2.47 16.45 7.33
N ILE A 15 -1.22 16.66 7.75
CA ILE A 15 -0.36 15.61 8.30
C ILE A 15 -0.69 15.45 9.79
N LYS A 16 -1.10 14.24 10.18
CA LYS A 16 -1.46 13.92 11.55
C LYS A 16 -0.25 14.07 12.48
N GLY A 17 -0.47 14.70 13.62
CA GLY A 17 0.57 14.91 14.63
C GLY A 17 1.46 16.13 14.38
N VAL A 18 1.28 16.84 13.26
CA VAL A 18 1.98 18.11 12.99
C VAL A 18 1.12 19.27 13.51
N GLY A 19 1.55 19.89 14.61
CA GLY A 19 0.85 21.02 15.22
C GLY A 19 1.07 22.33 14.47
N GLN A 20 0.15 23.28 14.61
CA GLN A 20 0.22 24.60 13.95
C GLN A 20 1.54 25.34 14.21
N ALA A 21 2.02 25.35 15.46
CA ALA A 21 3.28 26.01 15.82
C ALA A 21 4.49 25.42 15.08
N ALA A 22 4.51 24.10 14.86
CA ALA A 22 5.58 23.47 14.08
C ALA A 22 5.51 23.88 12.61
N ILE A 23 4.31 23.98 12.04
CA ILE A 23 4.09 24.42 10.65
C ILE A 23 4.56 25.87 10.48
N GLU A 24 4.19 26.77 11.37
CA GLU A 24 4.62 28.17 11.35
C GLU A 24 6.14 28.28 11.42
N THR A 25 6.77 27.52 12.33
CA THR A 25 8.24 27.47 12.46
C THR A 25 8.91 27.00 11.17
N ILE A 26 8.37 25.95 10.52
CA ILE A 26 8.91 25.44 9.25
C ILE A 26 8.75 26.48 8.13
N ILE A 27 7.60 27.15 8.05
CA ILE A 27 7.34 28.16 7.03
C ILE A 27 8.25 29.37 7.24
N ASP A 28 8.41 29.83 8.48
CA ASP A 28 9.23 30.99 8.81
C ASP A 28 10.71 30.74 8.51
N ASN A 29 11.25 29.59 8.92
CA ASN A 29 12.64 29.19 8.61
C ASN A 29 12.89 28.91 7.12
N ARG A 30 11.84 28.69 6.31
CA ARG A 30 11.97 28.51 4.86
C ARG A 30 12.02 29.85 4.10
N LYS A 31 11.60 30.95 4.70
CA LYS A 31 11.60 32.29 4.05
C LYS A 31 13.01 32.74 3.66
N ASP A 32 14.01 32.38 4.46
CA ASP A 32 15.40 32.74 4.18
C ASP A 32 15.97 31.96 2.98
N ARG A 33 15.82 30.63 3.01
CA ARG A 33 16.24 29.74 1.91
C ARG A 33 15.51 28.40 1.95
N ALA A 34 15.48 27.73 0.81
CA ALA A 34 15.05 26.33 0.74
C ALA A 34 15.89 25.44 1.66
N TYR A 35 15.28 24.37 2.17
CA TYR A 35 16.01 23.33 2.89
C TYR A 35 16.84 22.52 1.88
N GLN A 36 18.11 22.27 2.19
CA GLN A 36 19.02 21.53 1.31
C GLN A 36 19.14 20.05 1.66
N SER A 37 18.94 19.69 2.93
CA SER A 37 19.03 18.32 3.41
C SER A 37 18.19 18.14 4.67
N LEU A 38 18.05 16.88 5.12
CA LEU A 38 17.44 16.58 6.42
C LEU A 38 18.23 17.21 7.58
N ASP A 39 19.56 17.24 7.48
CA ASP A 39 20.42 17.86 8.50
C ASP A 39 20.20 19.39 8.57
N ASP A 40 20.12 20.05 7.42
CA ASP A 40 19.79 21.48 7.31
C ASP A 40 18.39 21.78 7.85
N PHE A 41 17.42 20.89 7.59
CA PHE A 41 16.08 21.01 8.17
C PHE A 41 16.11 20.93 9.69
N CYS A 42 16.75 19.91 10.26
CA CYS A 42 16.85 19.70 11.70
C CYS A 42 17.63 20.81 12.42
N ALA A 43 18.65 21.39 11.77
CA ALA A 43 19.43 22.48 12.33
C ALA A 43 18.64 23.80 12.43
N ARG A 44 17.73 24.06 11.49
CA ARG A 44 16.93 25.31 11.45
C ARG A 44 15.60 25.20 12.20
N VAL A 45 14.97 24.03 12.19
CA VAL A 45 13.70 23.77 12.87
C VAL A 45 14.02 23.14 14.22
N ASP A 46 14.06 23.96 15.27
CA ASP A 46 14.37 23.64 16.67
C ASP A 46 14.30 22.15 17.04
N SER A 47 15.41 21.56 17.48
CA SER A 47 15.63 20.10 17.56
C SER A 47 15.01 19.42 18.79
N THR A 48 14.14 20.09 19.53
CA THR A 48 13.55 19.56 20.77
C THR A 48 12.86 18.21 20.58
N ARG A 49 12.85 17.34 21.62
CA ARG A 49 12.19 16.01 21.60
C ARG A 49 10.73 16.03 21.09
N SER A 50 10.03 17.15 21.24
CA SER A 50 8.69 17.40 20.69
C SER A 50 8.63 17.33 19.16
N ASN A 51 9.71 17.68 18.47
CA ASN A 51 9.76 17.77 17.00
C ASN A 51 10.18 16.46 16.32
N ARG A 52 10.73 15.47 17.04
CA ARG A 52 11.07 14.17 16.43
C ARG A 52 9.84 13.50 15.81
N LYS A 53 8.73 13.40 16.54
CA LYS A 53 7.48 12.80 16.02
C LYS A 53 6.92 13.57 14.83
N VAL A 54 7.09 14.89 14.82
CA VAL A 54 6.68 15.75 13.71
C VAL A 54 7.51 15.42 12.47
N ILE A 55 8.83 15.30 12.60
CA ILE A 55 9.73 14.97 11.49
C ILE A 55 9.48 13.55 10.99
N GLU A 56 9.29 12.57 11.89
CA GLU A 56 8.90 11.20 11.50
C GLU A 56 7.61 11.20 10.68
N ALA A 57 6.60 11.98 11.07
CA ALA A 57 5.35 12.12 10.32
C ALA A 57 5.56 12.80 8.96
N LEU A 58 6.44 13.81 8.87
CA LEU A 58 6.80 14.47 7.60
C LEU A 58 7.50 13.51 6.63
N ILE A 59 8.43 12.69 7.12
CA ILE A 59 9.10 11.66 6.30
C ILE A 59 8.07 10.64 5.82
N LYS A 60 7.25 10.09 6.73
CA LYS A 60 6.20 9.10 6.37
C LYS A 60 5.21 9.65 5.35
N ALA A 61 4.82 10.93 5.47
CA ALA A 61 3.93 11.63 4.56
C ALA A 61 4.52 11.94 3.18
N GLY A 62 5.84 11.81 3.00
CA GLY A 62 6.53 12.17 1.76
C GLY A 62 6.88 13.65 1.62
N ALA A 63 6.72 14.44 2.69
CA ALA A 63 7.05 15.86 2.65
C ALA A 63 8.57 16.13 2.53
N MET A 64 9.38 15.10 2.78
CA MET A 64 10.84 15.13 2.74
C MET A 64 11.45 14.33 1.57
N ASP A 65 10.63 13.85 0.64
CA ASP A 65 11.09 13.07 -0.52
C ASP A 65 12.02 13.88 -1.44
N CYS A 66 12.00 15.21 -1.34
CA CYS A 66 12.94 16.07 -2.07
C CYS A 66 14.40 15.93 -1.61
N PHE A 67 14.66 15.35 -0.45
CA PHE A 67 16.03 15.07 0.03
C PHE A 67 16.51 13.68 -0.38
N SER A 68 15.60 12.73 -0.55
CA SER A 68 15.88 11.36 -1.00
C SER A 68 14.57 10.62 -1.26
N ASP A 69 14.53 9.83 -2.32
CA ASP A 69 13.41 8.93 -2.63
C ASP A 69 13.33 7.76 -1.64
N ASN A 70 14.40 7.50 -0.87
CA ASN A 70 14.44 6.45 0.12
C ASN A 70 14.04 6.96 1.52
N ARG A 71 12.74 6.94 1.80
CA ARG A 71 12.18 7.32 3.10
C ARG A 71 12.72 6.47 4.27
N ALA A 72 13.13 5.23 4.02
CA ALA A 72 13.72 4.37 5.05
C ALA A 72 15.10 4.89 5.48
N ALA A 73 15.94 5.29 4.52
CA ALA A 73 17.22 5.92 4.79
C ALA A 73 17.07 7.26 5.54
N LEU A 74 16.08 8.08 5.18
CA LEU A 74 15.76 9.32 5.90
C LEU A 74 15.34 9.05 7.35
N MET A 75 14.53 8.01 7.56
CA MET A 75 14.05 7.63 8.89
C MET A 75 15.18 7.12 9.80
N ASP A 76 16.11 6.33 9.25
CA ASP A 76 17.28 5.84 9.96
C ASP A 76 18.26 6.99 10.30
N HIS A 77 18.54 7.86 9.31
CA HIS A 77 19.43 9.01 9.46
C HIS A 77 18.90 10.07 10.45
N LEU A 78 17.57 10.13 10.65
CA LEU A 78 16.93 11.13 11.52
C LEU A 78 17.55 11.21 12.92
N HIS A 79 17.96 10.07 13.50
CA HIS A 79 18.56 10.08 14.84
C HIS A 79 19.86 10.89 14.87
N TYR A 80 20.73 10.68 13.87
CA TYR A 80 21.99 11.39 13.75
C TYR A 80 21.79 12.87 13.42
N ALA A 81 20.84 13.18 12.51
CA ALA A 81 20.51 14.55 12.14
C ALA A 81 20.07 15.39 13.35
N LEU A 82 19.20 14.84 14.21
CA LEU A 82 18.73 15.50 15.43
C LEU A 82 19.88 15.72 16.44
N GLN A 83 20.74 14.72 16.64
CA GLN A 83 21.88 14.85 17.55
C GLN A 83 22.87 15.91 17.07
N SER A 84 23.12 15.96 15.76
CA SER A 84 23.99 16.97 15.15
C SER A 84 23.41 18.38 15.32
N ALA A 85 22.10 18.54 15.14
CA ALA A 85 21.41 19.82 15.33
C ALA A 85 21.48 20.29 16.80
N GLU A 86 21.22 19.41 17.76
CA GLU A 86 21.32 19.72 19.20
C GLU A 86 22.73 20.17 19.58
N GLN A 87 23.77 19.49 19.05
CA GLN A 87 25.16 19.87 19.29
C GLN A 87 25.50 21.25 18.68
N GLN A 88 25.01 21.54 17.48
CA GLN A 88 25.20 22.85 16.84
C GLN A 88 24.55 23.96 17.65
N GLN A 89 23.32 23.74 18.11
CA GLN A 89 22.57 24.68 18.94
C GLN A 89 23.29 24.93 20.28
N HIS A 90 23.79 23.88 20.94
CA HIS A 90 24.61 24.01 22.14
C HIS A 90 25.92 24.77 21.91
N ASN A 91 26.58 24.58 20.77
CA ASN A 91 27.81 25.31 20.44
C ASN A 91 27.54 26.81 20.23
N LEU A 92 26.44 27.16 19.58
CA LEU A 92 25.99 28.54 19.39
C LEU A 92 25.66 29.20 20.74
N ASP A 93 24.92 28.51 21.61
CA ASP A 93 24.57 28.99 22.95
C ASP A 93 25.81 29.17 23.85
N ALA A 94 26.82 28.31 23.68
CA ALA A 94 28.10 28.41 24.37
C ALA A 94 29.01 29.53 23.82
N GLY A 95 28.58 30.28 22.81
CA GLY A 95 29.37 31.34 22.17
C GLY A 95 30.55 30.81 21.37
N MET A 96 30.60 29.50 21.10
CA MET A 96 31.60 28.92 20.20
C MET A 96 31.15 29.19 18.76
N THR A 97 31.54 30.35 18.24
CA THR A 97 31.40 30.62 16.80
C THR A 97 32.46 29.81 16.09
N ASP A 98 32.03 28.80 15.34
CA ASP A 98 32.95 27.97 14.57
C ASP A 98 33.64 28.84 13.51
N MET A 99 34.94 29.15 13.72
CA MET A 99 35.74 29.98 12.82
C MET A 99 35.86 29.38 11.41
N PHE A 100 35.42 28.14 11.21
CA PHE A 100 35.37 27.43 9.93
C PHE A 100 33.95 27.27 9.36
N ALA A 101 32.90 27.83 9.98
CA ALA A 101 31.53 27.77 9.47
C ALA A 101 31.30 28.48 8.13
N SER A 102 32.30 29.19 7.60
CA SER A 102 32.31 29.79 6.26
C SER A 102 32.69 28.81 5.14
N ILE A 103 33.01 27.55 5.46
CA ILE A 103 33.20 26.53 4.42
C ILE A 103 31.81 26.19 3.86
N SER A 104 31.67 26.39 2.54
CA SER A 104 30.45 26.24 1.75
C SER A 104 29.56 25.08 2.17
N THR A 105 28.27 25.37 2.35
CA THR A 105 27.21 24.40 2.70
C THR A 105 27.06 23.26 1.69
N ASP A 106 27.58 23.43 0.47
CA ASP A 106 27.61 22.40 -0.58
C ASP A 106 28.57 21.23 -0.29
N GLU A 107 29.55 21.38 0.60
CA GLU A 107 30.53 20.31 0.93
C GLU A 107 30.14 19.44 2.13
N LEU A 108 29.03 19.76 2.82
CA LEU A 108 28.64 19.11 4.09
C LEU A 108 27.36 18.27 4.03
N VAL A 109 26.75 18.08 2.86
CA VAL A 109 25.69 17.08 2.70
C VAL A 109 26.33 15.71 2.79
N LYS A 110 26.36 15.14 4.00
CA LYS A 110 26.78 13.76 4.17
C LYS A 110 25.85 12.88 3.34
N PRO A 111 26.38 11.95 2.53
CA PRO A 111 25.53 11.01 1.82
C PRO A 111 24.72 10.24 2.87
N LEU A 112 23.41 10.10 2.60
CA LEU A 112 22.57 9.23 3.40
C LEU A 112 23.15 7.80 3.40
N PRO A 113 23.04 7.06 4.51
CA PRO A 113 23.48 5.68 4.53
C PRO A 113 22.74 4.87 3.45
N GLU A 114 23.44 3.96 2.80
CA GLU A 114 22.79 2.94 1.98
C GLU A 114 21.91 2.09 2.88
N TYR A 115 20.60 2.19 2.69
CA TYR A 115 19.59 1.50 3.50
C TYR A 115 18.59 0.85 2.56
N GLU A 116 18.13 -0.36 2.88
CA GLU A 116 17.13 -1.06 2.09
C GLU A 116 15.81 -0.26 2.10
N ALA A 117 15.31 0.10 0.92
CA ALA A 117 14.06 0.85 0.82
C ALA A 117 12.89 0.04 1.41
N TRP A 118 11.91 0.72 1.98
CA TRP A 118 10.68 0.05 2.41
C TRP A 118 10.00 -0.61 1.21
N ASP A 119 9.47 -1.80 1.43
CA ASP A 119 8.55 -2.40 0.49
C ASP A 119 7.33 -1.50 0.29
N GLU A 120 6.71 -1.61 -0.88
CA GLU A 120 5.66 -0.68 -1.30
C GLU A 120 4.45 -0.72 -0.36
N LYS A 121 4.13 -1.89 0.23
CA LYS A 121 3.05 -2.02 1.22
C LYS A 121 3.38 -1.25 2.49
N THR A 122 4.57 -1.45 3.06
CA THR A 122 5.01 -0.73 4.26
C THR A 122 5.03 0.77 4.01
N ARG A 123 5.54 1.22 2.85
CA ARG A 123 5.52 2.64 2.45
C ARG A 123 4.11 3.22 2.46
N LEU A 124 3.13 2.51 1.87
CA LEU A 124 1.72 2.93 1.83
C LEU A 124 1.06 2.94 3.21
N ILE A 125 1.35 1.96 4.06
CA ILE A 125 0.84 1.90 5.44
C ILE A 125 1.34 3.10 6.24
N LEU A 126 2.63 3.41 6.16
CA LEU A 126 3.24 4.55 6.84
C LEU A 126 2.71 5.89 6.31
N GLU A 127 2.50 5.99 5.00
CA GLU A 127 1.84 7.15 4.38
C GLU A 127 0.43 7.35 4.93
N LYS A 128 -0.37 6.27 5.01
CA LYS A 128 -1.72 6.33 5.59
C LYS A 128 -1.70 6.69 7.08
N GLU A 129 -0.72 6.18 7.83
CA GLU A 129 -0.56 6.52 9.25
C GLU A 129 -0.38 8.04 9.41
N ALA A 130 0.46 8.66 8.57
CA ALA A 130 0.75 10.09 8.60
C ALA A 130 -0.36 10.97 8.01
N LEU A 131 -0.96 10.58 6.87
CA LEU A 131 -1.93 11.40 6.13
C LEU A 131 -3.40 11.06 6.45
N GLY A 132 -3.65 9.85 6.95
CA GLY A 132 -4.98 9.28 7.14
C GLY A 132 -5.61 8.65 5.89
N LEU A 133 -4.95 8.72 4.75
CA LEU A 133 -5.36 8.15 3.47
C LEU A 133 -4.14 7.71 2.66
N PHE A 134 -4.36 6.85 1.65
CA PHE A 134 -3.33 6.53 0.66
C PHE A 134 -3.36 7.62 -0.43
N LEU A 135 -2.29 8.39 -0.54
CA LEU A 135 -2.19 9.54 -1.45
C LEU A 135 -1.45 9.17 -2.73
N THR A 136 -0.33 8.46 -2.62
CA THR A 136 0.55 8.15 -3.77
C THR A 136 0.23 6.83 -4.44
N GLY A 137 -0.63 5.99 -3.86
CA GLY A 137 -1.00 4.69 -4.43
C GLY A 137 -2.24 4.08 -3.79
N HIS A 138 -2.51 2.83 -4.13
CA HIS A 138 -3.61 2.05 -3.56
C HIS A 138 -3.14 0.61 -3.28
N PRO A 139 -3.38 0.03 -2.09
CA PRO A 139 -2.94 -1.33 -1.75
C PRO A 139 -3.34 -2.42 -2.77
N LEU A 140 -4.47 -2.25 -3.46
CA LEU A 140 -4.87 -3.19 -4.53
C LEU A 140 -3.92 -3.21 -5.73
N LEU A 141 -3.11 -2.16 -5.96
CA LEU A 141 -2.15 -2.14 -7.07
C LEU A 141 -1.07 -3.23 -6.90
N LEU A 142 -0.71 -3.53 -5.65
CA LEU A 142 0.24 -4.60 -5.32
C LEU A 142 -0.23 -5.97 -5.78
N VAL A 143 -1.54 -6.15 -5.90
CA VAL A 143 -2.21 -7.41 -6.24
C VAL A 143 -3.10 -7.27 -7.47
N GLU A 144 -2.83 -6.28 -8.34
CA GLU A 144 -3.72 -5.94 -9.46
C GLU A 144 -3.93 -7.12 -10.41
N ARG A 145 -2.88 -7.90 -10.68
CA ARG A 145 -2.95 -9.12 -11.51
C ARG A 145 -3.86 -10.18 -10.90
N GLU A 146 -3.83 -10.36 -9.58
CA GLU A 146 -4.74 -11.28 -8.88
C GLU A 146 -6.17 -10.75 -8.95
N VAL A 147 -6.37 -9.47 -8.66
CA VAL A 147 -7.69 -8.81 -8.66
C VAL A 147 -8.36 -8.92 -10.03
N GLN A 148 -7.61 -8.74 -11.13
CA GLN A 148 -8.14 -8.88 -12.50
C GLN A 148 -8.62 -10.30 -12.82
N GLN A 149 -7.93 -11.33 -12.31
CA GLN A 149 -8.35 -12.73 -12.47
C GLN A 149 -9.56 -13.07 -11.58
N ILE A 150 -9.57 -12.56 -10.34
CA ILE A 150 -10.60 -12.89 -9.34
C ILE A 150 -11.90 -12.12 -9.61
N SER A 151 -11.80 -10.85 -10.01
CA SER A 151 -12.90 -9.91 -10.17
C SER A 151 -12.73 -9.10 -11.46
N PRO A 152 -13.01 -9.70 -12.65
CA PRO A 152 -12.73 -9.07 -13.94
C PRO A 152 -13.59 -7.83 -14.22
N THR A 153 -14.72 -7.65 -13.53
CA THR A 153 -15.57 -6.47 -13.66
C THR A 153 -15.36 -5.53 -12.47
N ASN A 154 -14.87 -4.32 -12.74
CA ASN A 154 -14.70 -3.29 -11.71
C ASN A 154 -16.03 -2.66 -11.27
N LEU A 155 -16.01 -1.97 -10.14
CA LEU A 155 -17.19 -1.35 -9.53
C LEU A 155 -17.75 -0.20 -10.37
N ALA A 156 -16.90 0.59 -11.04
CA ALA A 156 -17.34 1.65 -11.95
C ALA A 156 -18.18 1.09 -13.12
N HIS A 157 -17.75 -0.03 -13.71
CA HIS A 157 -18.53 -0.68 -14.77
C HIS A 157 -19.86 -1.24 -14.23
N TRP A 158 -19.88 -1.77 -13.00
CA TRP A 158 -21.13 -2.17 -12.35
C TRP A 158 -22.06 -1.00 -12.08
N LEU A 159 -21.52 0.14 -11.63
CA LEU A 159 -22.26 1.39 -11.47
C LEU A 159 -22.90 1.79 -12.79
N ASP A 160 -22.15 1.88 -13.88
CA ASP A 160 -22.65 2.27 -15.19
C ASP A 160 -23.70 1.29 -15.71
N LYS A 161 -23.45 -0.02 -15.61
CA LYS A 161 -24.35 -1.08 -16.06
C LYS A 161 -25.70 -1.04 -15.33
N LEU A 162 -25.70 -0.75 -14.03
CA LEU A 162 -26.92 -0.71 -13.22
C LEU A 162 -27.60 0.68 -13.24
N ASN A 163 -26.83 1.76 -13.39
CA ASN A 163 -27.32 3.14 -13.53
C ASN A 163 -28.00 3.39 -14.88
N THR A 164 -27.51 2.79 -15.96
CA THR A 164 -28.03 3.09 -17.30
C THR A 164 -29.35 2.39 -17.59
N GLY A 165 -29.65 1.25 -16.95
CA GLY A 165 -30.95 0.58 -17.03
C GLY A 165 -31.44 0.18 -18.43
N VAL A 166 -30.69 0.49 -19.50
CA VAL A 166 -31.10 0.36 -20.90
C VAL A 166 -30.12 -0.58 -21.59
N SER A 167 -30.54 -1.84 -21.70
CA SER A 167 -30.10 -2.77 -22.72
C SER A 167 -31.35 -3.24 -23.46
N SER A 168 -31.21 -3.56 -24.73
CA SER A 168 -32.24 -3.99 -25.69
C SER A 168 -33.11 -5.19 -25.25
N THR A 169 -32.85 -5.78 -24.09
CA THR A 169 -33.43 -7.06 -23.66
C THR A 169 -33.95 -7.09 -22.20
N GLY A 170 -34.10 -5.93 -21.53
CA GLY A 170 -34.87 -5.81 -20.28
C GLY A 170 -34.24 -4.98 -19.14
N ASN A 171 -35.07 -4.60 -18.16
CA ASN A 171 -34.72 -3.71 -17.05
C ASN A 171 -33.78 -4.39 -16.03
N TYR A 172 -32.46 -4.24 -16.22
CA TYR A 172 -31.44 -4.70 -15.25
C TYR A 172 -31.52 -3.99 -13.90
N ARG A 173 -32.09 -2.78 -13.84
CA ARG A 173 -32.29 -2.00 -12.61
C ARG A 173 -32.99 -2.79 -11.49
N GLN A 174 -33.87 -3.73 -11.84
CA GLN A 174 -34.69 -4.47 -10.87
C GLN A 174 -34.19 -5.89 -10.59
N LYS A 175 -33.15 -6.37 -11.30
CA LYS A 175 -32.62 -7.73 -11.12
C LYS A 175 -31.32 -7.72 -10.33
N VAL A 176 -31.33 -8.42 -9.21
CA VAL A 176 -30.12 -8.77 -8.46
C VAL A 176 -29.24 -9.65 -9.35
N GLN A 177 -27.99 -9.24 -9.56
CA GLN A 177 -26.99 -10.06 -10.25
C GLN A 177 -26.02 -10.66 -9.25
N GLN A 178 -25.63 -11.92 -9.46
CA GLN A 178 -24.54 -12.51 -8.68
C GLN A 178 -23.22 -12.04 -9.27
N THR A 179 -22.34 -11.54 -8.41
CA THR A 179 -21.00 -11.12 -8.81
C THR A 179 -20.01 -11.42 -7.70
N ARG A 180 -18.75 -11.52 -8.10
CA ARG A 180 -17.61 -11.40 -7.22
C ARG A 180 -17.06 -9.99 -7.34
N ILE A 181 -16.65 -9.40 -6.24
CA ILE A 181 -15.88 -8.16 -6.21
C ILE A 181 -14.66 -8.33 -5.31
N CYS A 182 -13.59 -7.62 -5.61
CA CYS A 182 -12.43 -7.52 -4.75
C CYS A 182 -12.13 -6.05 -4.47
N GLY A 183 -11.93 -5.70 -3.20
CA GLY A 183 -11.77 -4.31 -2.80
C GLY A 183 -11.11 -4.16 -1.44
N LEU A 184 -10.52 -2.99 -1.21
CA LEU A 184 -9.94 -2.60 0.07
C LEU A 184 -11.03 -2.12 1.01
N LEU A 185 -11.00 -2.59 2.26
CA LEU A 185 -11.91 -2.15 3.31
C LEU A 185 -11.51 -0.77 3.84
N VAL A 186 -12.29 0.26 3.54
CA VAL A 186 -12.01 1.65 3.94
C VAL A 186 -12.85 2.11 5.14
N ASP A 187 -14.10 1.65 5.26
CA ASP A 187 -14.98 2.03 6.34
C ASP A 187 -15.92 0.92 6.82
N ILE A 188 -16.29 0.96 8.11
CA ILE A 188 -17.16 -0.02 8.76
C ILE A 188 -18.20 0.73 9.58
N ARG A 189 -19.48 0.45 9.33
CA ARG A 189 -20.59 0.98 10.12
C ARG A 189 -21.44 -0.15 10.65
N TYR A 190 -21.62 -0.20 11.96
CA TYR A 190 -22.49 -1.17 12.60
C TYR A 190 -23.89 -0.62 12.79
N LYS A 191 -24.90 -1.46 12.56
CA LYS A 191 -26.30 -1.12 12.81
C LYS A 191 -27.00 -2.27 13.51
N ASN A 192 -27.70 -1.96 14.60
CA ASN A 192 -28.57 -2.93 15.25
C ASN A 192 -29.87 -3.03 14.46
N GLY A 193 -30.11 -4.20 13.87
CA GLY A 193 -31.33 -4.53 13.16
C GLY A 193 -32.24 -5.45 13.98
N PRO A 194 -33.46 -5.72 13.49
CA PRO A 194 -34.39 -6.65 14.15
C PRO A 194 -33.83 -8.08 14.26
N ASN A 195 -32.94 -8.47 13.35
CA ASN A 195 -32.33 -9.81 13.29
C ASN A 195 -30.90 -9.84 13.88
N GLY A 196 -30.55 -8.85 14.72
CA GLY A 196 -29.23 -8.70 15.33
C GLY A 196 -28.37 -7.60 14.69
N ARG A 197 -27.11 -7.56 15.10
CA ARG A 197 -26.13 -6.56 14.65
C ARG A 197 -25.69 -6.86 13.23
N GLU A 198 -25.80 -5.89 12.33
CA GLU A 198 -25.31 -5.97 10.95
C GLU A 198 -24.15 -5.01 10.75
N ALA A 199 -23.32 -5.29 9.74
CA ALA A 199 -22.24 -4.40 9.32
C ALA A 199 -22.45 -3.92 7.89
N PHE A 200 -22.26 -2.63 7.68
CA PHE A 200 -22.20 -1.97 6.38
C PHE A 200 -20.75 -1.58 6.15
N VAL A 201 -20.11 -2.28 5.23
CA VAL A 201 -18.69 -2.17 4.96
C VAL A 201 -18.51 -1.43 3.64
N THR A 202 -17.66 -0.41 3.61
CA THR A 202 -17.33 0.30 2.37
C THR A 202 -16.06 -0.28 1.77
N LEU A 203 -16.20 -0.86 0.58
CA LEU A 203 -15.08 -1.36 -0.22
C LEU A 203 -14.71 -0.36 -1.31
N ASP A 204 -13.42 -0.19 -1.54
CA ASP A 204 -12.83 0.64 -2.60
C ASP A 204 -12.02 -0.24 -3.54
N ASP A 205 -12.30 -0.20 -4.85
CA ASP A 205 -11.59 -0.97 -5.88
C ASP A 205 -10.70 -0.09 -6.78
N ARG A 206 -10.40 1.16 -6.36
CA ARG A 206 -9.76 2.23 -7.15
C ARG A 206 -10.67 2.86 -8.21
N SER A 207 -11.65 2.13 -8.75
CA SER A 207 -12.58 2.65 -9.76
C SER A 207 -13.79 3.33 -9.13
N ALA A 208 -14.31 2.76 -8.03
CA ALA A 208 -15.42 3.31 -7.27
C ALA A 208 -15.46 2.73 -5.85
N ARG A 209 -16.33 3.31 -5.02
CA ARG A 209 -16.64 2.79 -3.68
C ARG A 209 -18.04 2.21 -3.64
N ILE A 210 -18.19 1.09 -2.92
CA ILE A 210 -19.48 0.44 -2.75
C ILE A 210 -19.72 0.02 -1.31
N GLU A 211 -20.98 0.10 -0.88
CA GLU A 211 -21.41 -0.44 0.40
C GLU A 211 -21.83 -1.91 0.26
N VAL A 212 -21.16 -2.75 1.03
CA VAL A 212 -21.44 -4.17 1.21
C VAL A 212 -22.17 -4.37 2.53
N ARG A 213 -23.37 -4.93 2.47
CA ARG A 213 -24.14 -5.34 3.65
C ARG A 213 -23.75 -6.76 4.06
N VAL A 214 -23.23 -6.89 5.27
CA VAL A 214 -22.94 -8.15 5.96
C VAL A 214 -24.02 -8.39 7.00
N VAL A 215 -24.78 -9.48 6.83
CA VAL A 215 -25.87 -9.86 7.73
C VAL A 215 -25.35 -10.43 9.04
N SER A 216 -26.16 -10.31 10.10
CA SER A 216 -25.81 -10.72 11.48
C SER A 216 -25.14 -12.11 11.59
N LYS A 217 -25.70 -13.14 10.96
CA LYS A 217 -25.11 -14.49 10.98
C LYS A 217 -23.70 -14.54 10.38
N MET A 218 -23.51 -13.92 9.21
CA MET A 218 -22.20 -13.87 8.57
C MET A 218 -21.24 -13.01 9.38
N LEU A 219 -21.70 -11.89 9.96
CA LEU A 219 -20.87 -11.02 10.77
C LEU A 219 -20.24 -11.76 11.96
N GLN A 220 -20.99 -12.66 12.60
CA GLN A 220 -20.47 -13.52 13.68
C GLN A 220 -19.41 -14.52 13.18
N GLU A 221 -19.52 -15.00 11.94
CA GLU A 221 -18.57 -15.93 11.34
C GLU A 221 -17.26 -15.26 10.91
N ILE A 222 -17.31 -13.97 10.56
CA ILE A 222 -16.18 -13.22 9.98
C ILE A 222 -15.67 -12.09 10.88
N GLU A 223 -16.07 -12.04 12.15
CA GLU A 223 -15.80 -10.92 13.07
C GLU A 223 -14.31 -10.54 13.10
N ASP A 224 -13.44 -11.55 13.12
CA ASP A 224 -11.98 -11.41 13.16
C ASP A 224 -11.39 -10.69 11.94
N ILE A 225 -12.08 -10.72 10.79
CA ILE A 225 -11.60 -10.10 9.54
C ILE A 225 -12.31 -8.78 9.22
N VAL A 226 -13.25 -8.31 10.05
CA VAL A 226 -13.93 -7.01 9.88
C VAL A 226 -13.09 -5.88 10.45
N GLN A 227 -11.96 -5.62 9.78
CA GLN A 227 -11.03 -4.55 10.10
C GLN A 227 -10.68 -3.74 8.84
N LYS A 228 -10.44 -2.44 9.03
CA LYS A 228 -9.96 -1.56 7.95
C LYS A 228 -8.61 -2.05 7.43
N ASP A 229 -8.30 -1.69 6.18
CA ASP A 229 -7.03 -2.01 5.48
C ASP A 229 -6.84 -3.47 5.07
N LEU A 230 -7.87 -4.29 5.21
CA LEU A 230 -7.89 -5.64 4.68
C LEU A 230 -8.50 -5.66 3.28
N ILE A 231 -7.93 -6.47 2.39
CA ILE A 231 -8.47 -6.71 1.06
C ILE A 231 -9.45 -7.87 1.14
N TRP A 232 -10.70 -7.59 0.78
CA TRP A 232 -11.79 -8.55 0.79
C TRP A 232 -12.09 -9.04 -0.62
N VAL A 233 -12.39 -10.33 -0.73
CA VAL A 233 -13.09 -10.93 -1.85
C VAL A 233 -14.51 -11.22 -1.39
N VAL A 234 -15.49 -10.61 -2.05
CA VAL A 234 -16.91 -10.73 -1.70
C VAL A 234 -17.67 -11.34 -2.87
N ASP A 235 -18.31 -12.48 -2.61
CA ASP A 235 -19.34 -13.03 -3.48
C ASP A 235 -20.70 -12.57 -2.97
N GLY A 236 -21.54 -12.04 -3.86
CA GLY A 236 -22.85 -11.56 -3.44
C GLY A 236 -23.75 -11.07 -4.55
N GLY A 237 -24.97 -10.73 -4.13
CA GLY A 237 -25.97 -10.11 -4.99
C GLY A 237 -25.74 -8.60 -5.08
N ILE A 238 -25.38 -8.10 -6.26
CA ILE A 238 -25.30 -6.68 -6.57
C ILE A 238 -26.62 -6.20 -7.15
N ALA A 239 -27.11 -5.07 -6.63
CA ALA A 239 -28.34 -4.45 -7.08
C ALA A 239 -28.26 -2.93 -6.99
N TYR A 240 -29.09 -2.26 -7.78
CA TYR A 240 -29.31 -0.83 -7.64
C TYR A 240 -30.19 -0.54 -6.43
N ASP A 241 -29.86 0.51 -5.68
CA ASP A 241 -30.67 1.03 -4.59
C ASP A 241 -31.19 2.42 -4.96
N ASP A 242 -32.48 2.47 -5.30
CA ASP A 242 -33.18 3.71 -5.65
C ASP A 242 -33.19 4.73 -4.49
N PHE A 243 -33.09 4.28 -3.23
CA PHE A 243 -33.15 5.18 -2.07
C PHE A 243 -31.86 5.98 -1.88
N ASN A 244 -30.71 5.32 -2.07
CA ASN A 244 -29.39 5.93 -1.93
C ASN A 244 -28.81 6.40 -3.27
N ASN A 245 -29.55 6.23 -4.38
CA ASN A 245 -29.13 6.55 -5.74
C ASN A 245 -27.74 5.97 -6.06
N GLY A 246 -27.55 4.69 -5.75
CA GLY A 246 -26.26 4.01 -5.85
C GLY A 246 -26.44 2.49 -5.90
N ILE A 247 -25.34 1.76 -5.98
CA ILE A 247 -25.36 0.30 -5.95
C ILE A 247 -25.05 -0.23 -4.55
N LYS A 248 -25.66 -1.35 -4.19
CA LYS A 248 -25.40 -2.07 -2.95
C LYS A 248 -25.13 -3.53 -3.25
N ILE A 249 -24.27 -4.12 -2.44
CA ILE A 249 -24.04 -5.56 -2.45
C ILE A 249 -24.56 -6.16 -1.18
N ARG A 250 -25.32 -7.24 -1.30
CA ARG A 250 -25.60 -8.15 -0.19
C ARG A 250 -24.61 -9.29 -0.25
N ALA A 251 -23.72 -9.36 0.73
CA ALA A 251 -22.71 -10.42 0.80
C ALA A 251 -23.38 -11.78 1.00
N ALA A 252 -22.96 -12.75 0.19
CA ALA A 252 -23.27 -14.18 0.32
C ALA A 252 -22.07 -14.97 0.88
N ARG A 253 -20.84 -14.52 0.57
CA ARG A 253 -19.59 -15.02 1.15
C ARG A 253 -18.56 -13.88 1.17
N VAL A 254 -17.79 -13.79 2.25
CA VAL A 254 -16.70 -12.82 2.41
C VAL A 254 -15.46 -13.57 2.86
N GLN A 255 -14.32 -13.33 2.22
CA GLN A 255 -13.03 -13.89 2.59
C GLN A 255 -11.92 -12.85 2.39
N LEU A 256 -10.82 -13.01 3.12
CA LEU A 256 -9.59 -12.27 2.83
C LEU A 256 -9.00 -12.75 1.50
N LEU A 257 -8.31 -11.87 0.79
CA LEU A 257 -7.60 -12.22 -0.44
C LEU A 257 -6.62 -13.39 -0.23
N GLU A 258 -5.91 -13.41 0.90
CA GLU A 258 -4.99 -14.50 1.25
C GLU A 258 -5.73 -15.85 1.38
N ASN A 259 -6.83 -15.89 2.12
CA ASN A 259 -7.64 -17.11 2.26
C ASN A 259 -8.22 -17.56 0.91
N TYR A 260 -8.63 -16.60 0.07
CA TYR A 260 -9.12 -16.88 -1.27
C TYR A 260 -8.00 -17.48 -2.14
N ARG A 261 -6.78 -16.94 -2.05
CA ARG A 261 -5.59 -17.44 -2.74
C ARG A 261 -5.26 -18.88 -2.35
N PHE A 262 -5.23 -19.19 -1.06
CA PHE A 262 -5.00 -20.56 -0.59
C PHE A 262 -6.07 -21.56 -1.09
N ALA A 263 -7.32 -21.12 -1.25
CA ALA A 263 -8.41 -21.99 -1.66
C ALA A 263 -8.57 -22.15 -3.19
N HIS A 264 -8.19 -21.13 -3.97
CA HIS A 264 -8.56 -21.03 -5.39
C HIS A 264 -7.39 -20.91 -6.37
N ALA A 265 -6.17 -20.64 -5.90
CA ALA A 265 -5.01 -20.65 -6.79
C ALA A 265 -4.68 -22.08 -7.25
N SER A 266 -4.33 -22.26 -8.53
CA SER A 266 -3.90 -23.54 -9.10
C SER A 266 -2.40 -23.73 -9.14
N ALA A 267 -1.65 -22.67 -9.44
CA ALA A 267 -0.19 -22.71 -9.57
C ALA A 267 0.44 -21.33 -9.35
N LEU A 268 1.67 -21.33 -8.85
CA LEU A 268 2.57 -20.17 -8.89
C LEU A 268 3.45 -20.29 -10.12
N HIS A 269 3.35 -19.35 -11.04
CA HIS A 269 4.22 -19.28 -12.21
C HIS A 269 5.39 -18.37 -11.92
N ILE A 270 6.60 -18.83 -12.25
CA ILE A 270 7.85 -18.08 -12.10
C ILE A 270 8.61 -18.14 -13.42
N THR A 271 8.93 -16.98 -13.97
CA THR A 271 9.69 -16.82 -15.20
C THR A 271 11.15 -16.63 -14.86
N LEU A 272 11.96 -17.58 -15.28
CA LEU A 272 13.40 -17.57 -15.07
C LEU A 272 14.07 -17.06 -16.35
N ASN A 273 14.20 -15.75 -16.45
CA ASN A 273 14.99 -15.10 -17.50
C ASN A 273 16.49 -15.32 -17.26
N GLY A 274 17.31 -15.30 -18.32
CA GLY A 274 18.72 -15.70 -18.29
C GLY A 274 19.61 -15.00 -17.24
N SER A 275 19.17 -13.85 -16.72
CA SER A 275 19.83 -13.07 -15.67
C SER A 275 19.89 -13.78 -14.30
N ILE A 276 18.92 -14.65 -13.98
CA ILE A 276 18.74 -15.25 -12.64
C ILE A 276 19.70 -16.41 -12.36
N THR A 277 20.47 -16.87 -13.36
CA THR A 277 21.32 -18.06 -13.25
C THR A 277 22.32 -18.02 -12.08
N LYS A 278 22.74 -16.84 -11.60
CA LYS A 278 23.63 -16.69 -10.44
C LYS A 278 22.94 -16.71 -9.08
N GLU A 279 21.64 -16.40 -9.03
CA GLU A 279 20.86 -16.26 -7.80
C GLU A 279 19.80 -17.35 -7.64
N LEU A 280 19.69 -18.24 -8.64
CA LEU A 280 18.73 -19.34 -8.66
C LEU A 280 18.83 -20.24 -7.43
N GLU A 281 20.04 -20.54 -6.95
CA GLU A 281 20.22 -21.33 -5.73
C GLU A 281 19.66 -20.62 -4.48
N ALA A 282 19.85 -19.30 -4.38
CA ALA A 282 19.32 -18.49 -3.29
C ALA A 282 17.79 -18.39 -3.35
N LEU A 283 17.23 -18.16 -4.54
CA LEU A 283 15.79 -18.15 -4.80
C LEU A 283 15.14 -19.48 -4.38
N ILE A 284 15.72 -20.61 -4.79
CA ILE A 284 15.20 -21.94 -4.45
C ILE A 284 15.31 -22.18 -2.94
N SER A 285 16.42 -21.81 -2.31
CA SER A 285 16.61 -21.93 -0.86
C SER A 285 15.57 -21.12 -0.07
N ASP A 286 15.27 -19.91 -0.51
CA ASP A 286 14.23 -19.09 0.11
C ASP A 286 12.84 -19.71 -0.08
N LEU A 287 12.52 -20.20 -1.28
CA LEU A 287 11.25 -20.88 -1.54
C LEU A 287 11.10 -22.18 -0.76
N ASP A 288 12.18 -22.92 -0.53
CA ASP A 288 12.16 -24.14 0.29
C ASP A 288 11.72 -23.86 1.73
N SER A 289 11.97 -22.64 2.26
CA SER A 289 11.48 -22.23 3.58
C SER A 289 9.95 -22.11 3.65
N TYR A 290 9.28 -21.96 2.50
CA TYR A 290 7.82 -21.87 2.39
C TYR A 290 7.18 -23.17 1.89
N ARG A 291 7.94 -24.27 1.75
CA ARG A 291 7.40 -25.56 1.32
C ARG A 291 6.35 -26.08 2.30
N SER A 292 5.26 -26.61 1.75
CA SER A 292 4.25 -27.31 2.55
C SER A 292 3.57 -28.42 1.74
N GLN A 293 3.18 -29.50 2.42
CA GLN A 293 2.69 -30.74 1.80
C GLN A 293 1.29 -30.63 1.16
N ASN A 294 0.58 -29.50 1.30
CA ASN A 294 -0.71 -29.24 0.64
C ASN A 294 -0.78 -27.80 0.13
N ALA A 295 0.30 -27.36 -0.52
CA ALA A 295 0.43 -26.00 -1.00
C ALA A 295 0.35 -25.91 -2.52
N LEU A 296 0.67 -24.74 -3.05
CA LEU A 296 0.51 -24.42 -4.45
C LEU A 296 1.69 -24.99 -5.26
N PRO A 297 1.46 -25.80 -6.31
CA PRO A 297 2.54 -26.24 -7.19
C PRO A 297 3.17 -25.04 -7.91
N VAL A 298 4.44 -25.17 -8.26
CA VAL A 298 5.19 -24.14 -8.98
C VAL A 298 5.42 -24.57 -10.42
N VAL A 299 5.31 -23.62 -11.33
CA VAL A 299 5.61 -23.78 -12.74
C VAL A 299 6.71 -22.80 -13.09
N PHE A 300 7.88 -23.34 -13.46
CA PHE A 300 8.98 -22.51 -13.93
C PHE A 300 8.92 -22.38 -15.45
N HIS A 301 8.90 -21.16 -15.93
CA HIS A 301 8.99 -20.80 -17.34
C HIS A 301 10.43 -20.45 -17.67
N LEU A 302 10.99 -21.11 -18.67
CA LEU A 302 12.37 -20.90 -19.13
C LEU A 302 12.34 -20.59 -20.62
N GLN A 303 13.07 -19.57 -21.03
CA GLN A 303 13.32 -19.31 -22.45
C GLN A 303 14.76 -19.71 -22.79
N HIS A 304 14.92 -20.57 -23.80
CA HIS A 304 16.21 -20.89 -24.38
C HIS A 304 16.10 -20.84 -25.90
N GLU A 305 16.86 -19.94 -26.52
CA GLU A 305 16.76 -19.61 -27.94
C GLU A 305 15.30 -19.26 -28.34
N ASP A 306 14.73 -19.96 -29.32
CA ASP A 306 13.37 -19.76 -29.83
C ASP A 306 12.33 -20.62 -29.09
N TYR A 307 12.71 -21.35 -28.04
CA TYR A 307 11.85 -22.28 -27.34
C TYR A 307 11.50 -21.79 -25.92
N LEU A 308 10.22 -21.93 -25.58
CA LEU A 308 9.68 -21.75 -24.24
C LEU A 308 9.46 -23.12 -23.60
N PHE A 309 10.04 -23.33 -22.43
CA PHE A 309 9.93 -24.55 -21.65
C PHE A 309 9.14 -24.28 -20.37
N GLU A 310 8.20 -25.16 -20.06
CA GLU A 310 7.48 -25.17 -18.78
C GLU A 310 7.91 -26.37 -17.93
N LEU A 311 8.53 -26.11 -16.78
CA LEU A 311 8.84 -27.13 -15.78
C LEU A 311 7.77 -27.12 -14.70
N LYS A 312 6.88 -28.12 -14.74
CA LYS A 312 5.80 -28.28 -13.77
C LYS A 312 6.24 -29.21 -12.65
N THR A 313 6.18 -28.75 -11.42
CA THR A 313 6.56 -29.57 -10.26
C THR A 313 5.51 -30.62 -9.89
N ASN A 314 4.31 -30.54 -10.48
CA ASN A 314 3.21 -31.48 -10.31
C ASN A 314 2.89 -31.82 -8.84
N GLY A 315 3.06 -30.83 -7.94
CA GLY A 315 2.80 -30.98 -6.51
C GLY A 315 3.91 -31.69 -5.72
N GLN A 316 4.98 -32.17 -6.36
CA GLN A 316 6.16 -32.72 -5.66
C GLN A 316 6.97 -31.62 -4.96
N TRP A 317 6.89 -30.42 -5.50
CA TRP A 317 7.47 -29.20 -4.95
C TRP A 317 6.40 -28.11 -4.98
N SER A 318 5.90 -27.76 -3.79
CA SER A 318 4.80 -26.82 -3.60
C SER A 318 5.12 -25.86 -2.47
N VAL A 319 4.74 -24.60 -2.66
CA VAL A 319 4.98 -23.50 -1.70
C VAL A 319 3.68 -22.87 -1.26
N ALA A 320 3.60 -22.51 0.02
CA ALA A 320 2.48 -21.75 0.54
C ALA A 320 2.49 -20.36 -0.09
N PRO A 321 1.42 -19.92 -0.77
CA PRO A 321 1.38 -18.61 -1.44
C PRO A 321 1.08 -17.49 -0.43
N SER A 322 1.77 -17.50 0.71
CA SER A 322 1.70 -16.46 1.72
C SER A 322 2.26 -15.15 1.18
N GLU A 323 1.86 -14.04 1.78
CA GLU A 323 2.41 -12.73 1.42
C GLU A 323 3.95 -12.69 1.56
N GLN A 324 4.50 -13.28 2.62
CA GLN A 324 5.95 -13.34 2.84
C GLN A 324 6.68 -14.10 1.73
N CYS A 325 6.08 -15.18 1.21
CA CYS A 325 6.62 -15.95 0.10
C CYS A 325 6.65 -15.12 -1.19
N LEU A 326 5.59 -14.36 -1.48
CA LEU A 326 5.56 -13.49 -2.67
C LEU A 326 6.56 -12.33 -2.54
N LEU A 327 6.68 -11.73 -1.34
CA LEU A 327 7.66 -10.67 -1.08
C LEU A 327 9.11 -11.17 -1.17
N SER A 328 9.39 -12.42 -0.78
CA SER A 328 10.75 -12.96 -0.93
C SER A 328 11.14 -13.17 -2.39
N LEU A 329 10.17 -13.41 -3.29
CA LEU A 329 10.43 -13.48 -4.74
C LEU A 329 10.88 -12.13 -5.31
N GLU A 330 10.33 -11.02 -4.82
CA GLU A 330 10.67 -9.66 -5.30
C GLU A 330 12.14 -9.28 -5.05
N LYS A 331 12.85 -10.01 -4.20
CA LYS A 331 14.29 -9.83 -3.98
C LYS A 331 15.14 -10.28 -5.17
N TYR A 332 14.64 -11.24 -5.94
CA TYR A 332 15.37 -11.90 -7.03
C TYR A 332 14.71 -11.70 -8.39
N LEU A 333 13.41 -11.37 -8.40
CA LEU A 333 12.56 -11.32 -9.58
C LEU A 333 11.80 -10.00 -9.63
N ASP A 334 11.62 -9.47 -10.83
CA ASP A 334 10.68 -8.38 -11.05
C ASP A 334 9.24 -8.88 -10.83
N LYS A 335 8.34 -8.00 -10.38
CA LYS A 335 6.89 -8.29 -10.24
C LYS A 335 6.26 -8.80 -11.56
N SER A 336 6.88 -8.53 -12.70
CA SER A 336 6.44 -9.05 -13.99
C SER A 336 6.64 -10.54 -14.16
N ASP A 337 7.66 -11.09 -13.49
CA ASP A 337 8.23 -12.40 -13.79
C ASP A 337 7.54 -13.51 -13.03
N PHE A 338 6.73 -13.22 -12.02
CA PHE A 338 5.89 -14.20 -11.35
C PHE A 338 4.42 -13.79 -11.28
N TYR A 339 3.53 -14.77 -11.24
CA TYR A 339 2.10 -14.56 -11.05
C TYR A 339 1.42 -15.82 -10.53
N LEU A 340 0.28 -15.62 -9.87
CA LEU A 340 -0.60 -16.71 -9.44
C LEU A 340 -1.65 -16.97 -10.51
N GLU A 341 -1.84 -18.24 -10.83
CA GLU A 341 -2.93 -18.71 -11.66
C GLU A 341 -4.11 -19.11 -10.77
N TYR A 342 -5.33 -18.71 -11.15
CA TYR A 342 -6.58 -19.08 -10.48
C TYR A 342 -7.47 -19.93 -11.38
N ARG A 343 -8.24 -20.85 -10.78
CA ARG A 343 -9.21 -21.69 -11.51
C ARG A 343 -10.59 -21.08 -11.65
#